data_AF-A0A434D0G5-F1
#
_entry.id   AF-A0A434D0G5-F1
#
_cell.length_a   1.000
_cell.length_b   1.000
_cell.length_c   1.000
_cell.angle_alpha   90.00
_cell.angle_beta   90.00
_cell.angle_gamma   90.00
#
_symmetry.space_group_name_H-M   'P 1'
#
loop_
_entity.id
_entity.type
_entity.pdbx_description
1 polymer ?
#
loop_
_entity_poly.entity_id
_entity_poly.type
_entity_poly.pdbx_seq_one_letter_code
_entity_poly.pdbx_strand_id
1 'polypeptide(L)'
;MNLQFVVDGLLAGSMIGLGAIGVTLTYSILRFSNFAHGDFMAWGAYATLAVVGAIGAMFGKIAPIAPLSFGWPLIAAVVIGMAITGLLALLLDLMLFARLRAKGQAIIVVMASFGASMALRSLLEFIFTSRPTYFSRAIQIAM
;
A
#
# COMPACT_ATOMS: atom_id res chain seq x y z
N MET A 1 -29.62 6.63 -10.51
CA MET A 1 -28.27 6.09 -10.24
C MET A 1 -27.54 7.12 -9.40
N ASN A 2 -27.21 6.81 -8.14
CA ASN A 2 -26.47 7.75 -7.31
C ASN A 2 -25.03 7.85 -7.84
N LEU A 3 -24.52 9.06 -8.12
CA LEU A 3 -23.16 9.29 -8.64
C LEU A 3 -22.10 8.63 -7.75
N GLN A 4 -22.40 8.50 -6.46
CA GLN A 4 -21.58 7.82 -5.47
C GLN A 4 -21.20 6.38 -5.89
N PHE A 5 -22.15 5.56 -6.36
CA PHE A 5 -21.84 4.18 -6.76
C PHE A 5 -20.86 4.09 -7.94
N VAL A 6 -20.93 5.05 -8.86
CA VAL A 6 -20.00 5.13 -9.99
C VAL A 6 -18.60 5.47 -9.49
N VAL A 7 -18.49 6.42 -8.57
CA VAL A 7 -17.21 6.81 -7.96
C VAL A 7 -16.62 5.67 -7.13
N ASP A 8 -17.43 5.00 -6.30
CA ASP A 8 -16.99 3.87 -5.48
C ASP A 8 -16.50 2.70 -6.35
N GLY A 9 -17.20 2.41 -7.45
CA GLY A 9 -16.77 1.43 -8.44
C GLY A 9 -15.45 1.80 -9.11
N LEU A 10 -15.24 3.08 -9.43
CA LEU A 10 -13.99 3.58 -10.01
C LEU A 10 -12.83 3.52 -9.01
N LEU A 11 -13.08 3.82 -7.74
CA LEU A 11 -12.08 3.70 -6.67
C LEU A 11 -11.68 2.24 -6.45
N ALA A 12 -12.62 1.32 -6.28
CA ALA A 12 -12.33 -0.10 -6.11
C ALA A 12 -11.65 -0.70 -7.35
N GLY A 13 -12.16 -0.37 -8.54
CA GLY A 13 -11.62 -0.82 -9.82
C GLY A 13 -10.20 -0.31 -10.07
N SER A 14 -9.90 0.94 -9.72
CA SER A 14 -8.54 1.49 -9.84
C SER A 14 -7.57 0.86 -8.84
N MET A 15 -7.98 0.59 -7.60
CA MET A 15 -7.14 -0.12 -6.62
C MET A 15 -6.76 -1.52 -7.12
N ILE A 16 -7.75 -2.31 -7.57
CA ILE A 16 -7.52 -3.65 -8.09
C ILE A 16 -6.73 -3.60 -9.40
N GLY A 17 -7.09 -2.70 -10.31
CA GLY A 17 -6.44 -2.54 -11.61
C GLY A 17 -4.97 -2.13 -11.50
N LEU A 18 -4.65 -1.13 -10.68
CA LEU A 18 -3.26 -0.72 -10.42
C LEU A 18 -2.47 -1.82 -9.72
N GLY A 19 -3.08 -2.55 -8.77
CA GLY A 19 -2.46 -3.72 -8.15
C GLY A 19 -2.13 -4.82 -9.15
N ALA A 20 -3.06 -5.14 -10.07
CA ALA A 20 -2.85 -6.12 -11.12
C ALA A 20 -1.76 -5.70 -12.11
N ILE A 21 -1.72 -4.41 -12.49
CA ILE A 21 -0.64 -3.86 -13.32
C ILE A 21 0.71 -4.01 -12.61
N GLY A 22 0.79 -3.71 -11.31
CA GLY A 22 2.02 -3.88 -10.54
C GLY A 22 2.52 -5.32 -10.48
N VAL A 23 1.64 -6.29 -10.20
CA VAL A 23 2.00 -7.72 -10.18
C VAL A 23 2.45 -8.20 -11.55
N THR A 24 1.74 -7.83 -12.61
CA THR A 24 2.09 -8.25 -13.99
C THR A 24 3.42 -7.65 -14.47
N LEU A 25 3.70 -6.38 -14.17
CA LEU A 25 4.98 -5.75 -14.48
C LEU A 25 6.13 -6.42 -13.72
N THR A 26 5.97 -6.68 -12.43
CA THR A 26 7.01 -7.36 -11.64
C THR A 26 7.22 -8.80 -12.11
N TYR A 27 6.17 -9.53 -12.46
CA TYR A 27 6.27 -10.87 -13.03
C TYR A 27 6.99 -10.87 -14.38
N SER A 28 6.70 -9.90 -15.27
CA SER A 28 7.35 -9.79 -16.58
C SER A 28 8.87 -9.61 -16.46
N ILE A 29 9.31 -8.84 -15.45
CA ILE A 29 10.73 -8.57 -15.19
C ILE A 29 11.39 -9.75 -14.45
N LEU A 30 10.81 -10.16 -13.32
CA LEU A 30 11.44 -11.10 -12.39
C LEU A 30 11.16 -12.57 -12.72
N ARG A 31 10.16 -12.85 -13.55
CA ARG A 31 9.74 -14.19 -14.01
C ARG A 31 9.33 -15.16 -12.89
N PHE A 32 8.83 -14.65 -11.77
CA PHE A 32 8.21 -15.46 -10.71
C PHE A 32 7.01 -14.73 -10.11
N SER A 33 6.04 -15.48 -9.60
CA SER A 33 4.87 -14.91 -8.92
C SER A 33 5.26 -14.36 -7.55
N ASN A 34 5.29 -13.04 -7.41
CA ASN A 34 5.60 -12.38 -6.16
C ASN A 34 4.34 -12.14 -5.33
N PHE A 35 4.07 -13.03 -4.36
CA PHE A 35 2.91 -12.91 -3.49
C PHE A 35 2.95 -11.69 -2.56
N ALA A 36 4.14 -11.16 -2.25
CA ALA A 36 4.31 -10.01 -1.35
C ALA A 36 3.84 -8.68 -1.95
N HIS A 37 3.50 -8.64 -3.24
CA HIS A 37 3.07 -7.40 -3.89
C HIS A 37 1.80 -6.81 -3.27
N GLY A 38 0.86 -7.66 -2.86
CA GLY A 38 -0.35 -7.23 -2.15
C GLY A 38 -0.03 -6.53 -0.82
N ASP A 39 1.02 -6.98 -0.12
CA ASP A 39 1.46 -6.35 1.12
C ASP A 39 2.18 -5.03 0.88
N PHE A 40 2.90 -4.85 -0.24
CA PHE A 40 3.44 -3.53 -0.58
C PHE A 40 2.36 -2.47 -0.74
N MET A 41 1.19 -2.82 -1.29
CA MET A 41 0.05 -1.89 -1.35
C MET A 41 -0.43 -1.48 0.04
N ALA A 42 -0.53 -2.44 0.97
CA ALA A 42 -0.89 -2.16 2.35
C ALA A 42 0.17 -1.29 3.04
N TRP A 43 1.45 -1.67 2.95
CA TRP A 43 2.57 -0.91 3.50
C TRP A 43 2.63 0.52 2.95
N GLY A 44 2.32 0.74 1.67
CA GLY A 44 2.26 2.08 1.09
C GLY A 44 1.12 2.93 1.63
N ALA A 45 -0.06 2.34 1.82
CA ALA A 45 -1.19 3.02 2.44
C ALA A 45 -0.86 3.43 3.89
N TYR A 46 -0.29 2.51 4.68
CA TYR A 46 0.08 2.77 6.08
C TYR A 46 1.28 3.70 6.22
N ALA A 47 2.27 3.65 5.32
CA ALA A 47 3.37 4.61 5.28
C ALA A 47 2.84 6.02 4.99
N THR A 48 1.94 6.16 4.00
CA THR A 48 1.28 7.44 3.70
C THR A 48 0.50 7.95 4.91
N LEU A 49 -0.24 7.07 5.60
CA LEU A 49 -0.99 7.40 6.81
C LEU A 49 -0.07 7.87 7.95
N ALA A 50 1.05 7.18 8.18
CA ALA A 50 2.03 7.56 9.19
C ALA A 50 2.67 8.92 8.88
N VAL A 51 3.03 9.17 7.62
CA VAL A 51 3.66 10.42 7.20
C VAL A 51 2.67 11.59 7.30
N VAL A 52 1.43 11.44 6.83
CA VAL A 52 0.43 12.52 6.94
C VAL A 52 0.10 12.81 8.41
N GLY A 53 0.05 11.78 9.27
CA GLY A 53 -0.10 11.92 10.71
C GLY A 53 1.07 12.68 11.35
N ALA A 54 2.30 12.36 10.95
CA ALA A 54 3.50 13.05 11.43
C ALA A 54 3.54 14.52 10.98
N ILE A 55 3.20 14.82 9.72
CA ILE A 55 3.08 16.20 9.24
C ILE A 55 1.99 16.94 10.02
N GLY A 56 0.83 16.32 10.24
CA GLY A 56 -0.25 16.90 11.04
C GLY A 56 0.13 17.16 12.50
N ALA A 57 0.98 16.31 13.10
CA ALA A 57 1.48 16.50 14.46
C ALA A 57 2.48 17.67 14.55
N MET A 58 3.28 17.91 13.50
CA MET A 58 4.27 19.01 13.46
C MET A 58 3.66 20.36 13.09
N PHE A 59 2.74 20.39 12.11
CA PHE A 59 2.21 21.62 11.52
C PHE A 59 0.76 21.93 11.92
N GLY A 60 0.10 21.03 12.66
CA GLY A 60 -1.29 21.18 13.05
C GLY A 60 -2.29 20.98 11.90
N LYS A 61 -3.51 21.48 12.08
CA LYS A 61 -4.57 21.40 11.06
C LYS A 61 -4.28 22.37 9.93
N ILE A 62 -4.03 21.82 8.74
CA ILE A 62 -3.79 22.59 7.52
C ILE A 62 -5.09 22.70 6.73
N ALA A 63 -5.36 23.88 6.18
CA ALA A 63 -6.57 24.14 5.39
C ALA A 63 -6.63 23.23 4.15
N PRO A 64 -7.83 22.75 3.77
CA PRO A 64 -8.02 21.95 2.57
C PRO A 64 -7.69 22.74 1.29
N ILE A 65 -7.29 22.02 0.24
CA ILE A 65 -7.08 22.62 -1.09
C ILE A 65 -8.44 22.70 -1.80
N ALA A 66 -9.02 23.90 -1.83
CA ALA A 66 -10.25 24.21 -2.58
C ALA A 66 -11.43 23.26 -2.19
N PRO A 67 -12.25 22.64 -3.07
CA PRO A 67 -13.37 21.78 -2.63
C PRO A 67 -12.94 20.38 -2.16
N LEU A 68 -11.62 20.11 -2.08
CA LEU A 68 -11.13 18.81 -1.64
C LEU A 68 -11.19 18.69 -0.12
N SER A 69 -11.32 17.46 0.37
CA SER A 69 -11.31 17.16 1.82
C SER A 69 -9.91 17.16 2.44
N PHE A 70 -8.85 17.32 1.63
CA PHE A 70 -7.46 17.21 2.06
C PHE A 70 -6.62 18.42 1.67
N GLY A 71 -5.56 18.68 2.44
CA GLY A 71 -4.57 19.73 2.20
C GLY A 71 -3.31 19.23 1.49
N TRP A 72 -2.32 20.11 1.32
CA TRP A 72 -1.00 19.76 0.80
C TRP A 72 -0.26 18.64 1.56
N PRO A 73 -0.48 18.40 2.89
CA PRO A 73 0.19 17.31 3.60
C PRO A 73 -0.07 15.93 3.01
N LEU A 74 -1.27 15.68 2.48
CA LEU A 74 -1.59 14.38 1.89
C LEU A 74 -0.76 14.15 0.63
N ILE A 75 -0.59 15.17 -0.21
CA ILE A 75 0.20 15.09 -1.43
C ILE A 75 1.66 14.78 -1.09
N ALA A 76 2.24 15.52 -0.12
CA ALA A 76 3.59 15.26 0.35
C ALA A 76 3.73 13.86 0.95
N ALA A 77 2.75 13.42 1.75
CA ALA A 77 2.72 12.10 2.36
C ALA A 77 2.63 10.97 1.34
N VAL A 78 1.88 11.15 0.25
CA VAL A 78 1.80 10.17 -0.84
C VAL A 78 3.16 10.02 -1.52
N VAL A 79 3.85 11.12 -1.84
CA VAL A 79 5.17 11.07 -2.48
C VAL A 79 6.20 10.40 -1.56
N ILE A 80 6.22 10.76 -0.28
CA ILE A 80 7.12 10.15 0.70
C ILE A 80 6.74 8.68 0.92
N GLY A 81 5.45 8.36 1.00
CA GLY A 81 4.93 7.00 1.12
C GLY A 81 5.36 6.12 -0.04
N MET A 82 5.24 6.60 -1.29
CA MET A 82 5.75 5.93 -2.48
C MET A 82 7.25 5.63 -2.39
N ALA A 83 8.05 6.59 -1.93
CA ALA A 83 9.49 6.40 -1.74
C ALA A 83 9.80 5.34 -0.66
N ILE A 84 9.08 5.37 0.47
CA ILE A 84 9.23 4.38 1.55
C ILE A 84 8.86 2.98 1.05
N THR A 85 7.76 2.83 0.32
CA THR A 85 7.35 1.53 -0.24
C THR A 85 8.34 1.03 -1.29
N GLY A 86 8.84 1.91 -2.14
CA GLY A 86 9.89 1.58 -3.11
C GLY A 86 11.16 1.09 -2.41
N LEU A 87 11.59 1.77 -1.34
CA LEU A 87 12.72 1.35 -0.52
C LEU A 87 12.47 -0.03 0.13
N LEU A 88 11.28 -0.25 0.71
CA LEU A 88 10.90 -1.53 1.29
C LEU A 88 10.96 -2.67 0.25
N ALA A 89 10.48 -2.43 -0.97
CA ALA A 89 10.52 -3.39 -2.05
C ALA A 89 11.97 -3.71 -2.49
N LEU A 90 12.83 -2.69 -2.60
CA LEU A 90 14.25 -2.86 -2.93
C LEU A 90 15.01 -3.60 -1.82
N LEU A 91 14.73 -3.29 -0.55
CA LEU A 91 15.30 -3.98 0.59
C LEU A 91 14.91 -5.45 0.59
N LEU A 92 13.63 -5.76 0.34
CA LEU A 92 13.16 -7.14 0.27
C LEU A 92 13.81 -7.89 -0.91
N ASP A 93 13.92 -7.26 -2.07
CA ASP A 93 14.61 -7.87 -3.21
C ASP A 93 16.08 -8.14 -2.88
N LEU A 94 16.82 -7.14 -2.37
CA LEU A 94 18.24 -7.28 -2.05
C LEU A 94 18.52 -8.33 -0.96
N MET A 95 17.71 -8.34 0.11
CA MET A 95 17.94 -9.20 1.26
C MET A 95 17.46 -10.63 1.03
N LEU A 96 16.39 -10.82 0.26
CA LEU A 96 15.74 -12.12 0.09
C LEU A 96 15.74 -12.59 -1.37
N PHE A 97 15.05 -11.89 -2.27
CA PHE A 97 14.75 -12.42 -3.59
C PHE A 97 15.98 -12.51 -4.50
N ALA A 98 16.84 -11.50 -4.53
CA ALA A 98 18.07 -11.49 -5.31
C ALA A 98 19.01 -12.63 -4.90
N ARG A 99 19.15 -12.86 -3.59
CA ARG A 99 20.00 -13.94 -3.04
C ARG A 99 19.46 -15.33 -3.39
N LEU A 100 18.15 -15.53 -3.33
CA LEU A 100 17.53 -16.82 -3.67
C LEU A 100 17.52 -17.06 -5.18
N ARG A 101 17.26 -16.01 -5.97
CA ARG A 101 17.28 -16.06 -7.43
C ARG A 101 18.68 -16.40 -7.96
N ALA A 102 19.74 -15.92 -7.33
CA ALA A 102 21.12 -16.29 -7.66
C ALA A 102 21.40 -17.80 -7.53
N LYS A 103 20.59 -18.54 -6.77
CA LYS A 103 20.71 -20.01 -6.62
C LYS A 103 19.94 -20.81 -7.68
N GLY A 104 19.22 -20.14 -8.59
CA GLY A 104 18.60 -20.75 -9.78
C GLY A 104 17.32 -21.56 -9.55
N GLN A 105 16.75 -21.57 -8.34
CA GLN A 105 15.57 -22.39 -8.02
C GLN A 105 14.31 -21.52 -7.94
N ALA A 106 13.60 -21.38 -9.07
CA ALA A 106 12.43 -20.52 -9.20
C ALA A 106 11.33 -20.82 -8.16
N ILE A 107 11.08 -22.11 -7.87
CA ILE A 107 10.08 -22.55 -6.88
C ILE A 107 10.41 -22.01 -5.48
N ILE A 108 11.69 -21.98 -5.10
CA ILE A 108 12.11 -21.45 -3.80
C ILE A 108 11.79 -19.96 -3.70
N VAL A 109 12.00 -19.19 -4.76
CA VAL A 109 11.70 -17.74 -4.74
C VAL A 109 10.21 -17.48 -4.57
N VAL A 110 9.36 -18.28 -5.23
CA VAL A 110 7.90 -18.19 -5.07
C VAL A 110 7.49 -18.50 -3.63
N MET A 111 7.97 -19.60 -3.04
CA MET A 111 7.67 -19.96 -1.66
C MET A 111 8.21 -18.92 -0.66
N ALA A 112 9.39 -18.38 -0.92
CA ALA A 112 9.96 -17.30 -0.11
C ALA A 112 9.13 -16.01 -0.21
N SER A 113 8.53 -15.71 -1.37
CA SER A 113 7.64 -14.54 -1.52
C SER A 113 6.35 -14.69 -0.70
N PHE A 114 5.83 -15.91 -0.57
CA PHE A 114 4.70 -16.19 0.31
C PHE A 114 5.10 -16.01 1.78
N GLY A 115 6.27 -16.52 2.18
CA GLY A 115 6.81 -16.28 3.53
C GLY A 115 7.05 -14.79 3.81
N ALA A 116 7.57 -14.05 2.84
CA ALA A 116 7.76 -12.60 2.94
C ALA A 116 6.43 -11.84 3.06
N SER A 117 5.41 -12.24 2.30
CA SER A 117 4.05 -11.70 2.40
C SER A 117 3.50 -11.84 3.83
N MET A 118 3.57 -13.05 4.39
CA MET A 118 3.12 -13.32 5.77
C MET A 118 3.93 -12.52 6.80
N ALA A 119 5.25 -12.42 6.62
CA ALA A 119 6.12 -11.64 7.52
C ALA A 119 5.79 -10.14 7.45
N LEU A 120 5.62 -9.59 6.24
CA LEU A 120 5.25 -8.18 6.04
C LEU A 120 3.86 -7.89 6.60
N ARG A 121 2.89 -8.78 6.40
CA ARG A 121 1.55 -8.65 6.95
C ARG A 121 1.57 -8.65 8.48
N SER A 122 2.25 -9.63 9.06
CA SER A 122 2.37 -9.76 10.52
C SER A 122 3.10 -8.57 11.14
N LEU A 123 4.16 -8.08 10.50
CA LEU A 123 4.87 -6.89 10.97
C LEU A 123 4.00 -5.64 10.89
N LEU A 124 3.20 -5.48 9.84
CA LEU A 124 2.28 -4.36 9.71
C LEU A 124 1.22 -4.38 10.82
N GLU A 125 0.62 -5.55 11.07
CA GLU A 125 -0.36 -5.73 12.15
C GLU A 125 0.25 -5.54 13.54
N PHE A 126 1.51 -5.92 13.73
CA PHE A 126 2.23 -5.67 14.97
C PHE A 126 2.43 -4.17 15.25
N ILE A 127 2.73 -3.37 14.21
CA ILE A 127 2.94 -1.92 14.34
C ILE A 127 1.61 -1.17 14.48
N PHE A 128 0.62 -1.49 13.64
CA PHE A 128 -0.60 -0.69 13.50
C PHE A 128 -1.83 -1.28 14.18
N THR A 129 -1.74 -2.49 14.73
CA THR A 129 -2.86 -3.33 15.19
C THR A 129 -3.65 -4.01 14.06
N SER A 130 -4.34 -5.09 14.42
CA SER A 130 -5.30 -5.80 13.56
C SER A 130 -6.74 -5.32 13.74
N ARG A 131 -7.00 -4.39 14.68
CA ARG A 131 -8.35 -3.88 14.92
C ARG A 131 -8.73 -2.86 13.85
N PRO A 132 -9.91 -3.00 13.20
CA PRO A 132 -10.38 -2.05 12.22
C PRO A 132 -10.64 -0.69 12.88
N THR A 133 -10.15 0.38 12.25
CA THR A 133 -10.39 1.75 12.68
C THR A 133 -11.41 2.39 11.75
N TYR A 134 -12.53 2.85 12.32
CA TYR A 134 -13.58 3.54 11.57
C TYR A 134 -13.34 5.05 11.61
N PHE A 135 -13.03 5.65 10.46
CA PHE A 135 -12.81 7.09 10.31
C PHE A 135 -14.10 7.91 10.20
N SER A 136 -15.22 7.26 9.88
CA SER A 136 -16.57 7.85 9.98
C SER A 136 -17.36 7.08 11.03
N ARG A 137 -17.93 7.80 12.00
CA ARG A 137 -18.89 7.27 12.99
C ARG A 137 -20.31 7.79 12.77
N ALA A 138 -20.51 8.60 11.74
CA ALA A 138 -21.84 9.06 11.36
C ALA A 138 -22.58 7.89 10.69
N ILE A 139 -23.82 7.64 11.11
CA ILE A 139 -24.71 6.73 10.39
C ILE A 139 -24.89 7.35 8.99
N GLN A 140 -24.27 6.74 7.99
CA GLN A 140 -24.54 7.08 6.59
C GLN A 140 -25.97 6.63 6.32
N ILE A 141 -26.91 7.58 6.33
CA ILE A 141 -28.30 7.32 5.95
C ILE A 141 -28.25 6.89 4.48
N ALA A 142 -28.57 5.62 4.21
CA ALA A 142 -28.73 5.12 2.86
C ALA A 142 -29.92 5.86 2.23
N MET A 143 -29.62 6.84 1.37
CA MET A 143 -30.60 7.50 0.51
C MET A 143 -30.37 7.09 -0.94
#